data_AF-V4U4H1-F1
#
_entry.id   AF-V4U4H1-F1
#
_cell.length_a   1.000
_cell.length_b   1.000
_cell.length_c   1.000
_cell.angle_alpha   90.00
_cell.angle_beta   90.00
_cell.angle_gamma   90.00
#
_symmetry.space_group_name_H-M   'P 1'
#
loop_
_entity.id
_entity.type
_entity.pdbx_description
1 polymer ?
#
loop_
_entity_poly.entity_id
_entity_poly.type
_entity_poly.pdbx_seq_one_letter_code
_entity_poly.pdbx_strand_id
1 'polypeptide(L)'
;METTFIKHPYIIPAEGRNTMTPSILMVVGFIGFPFELPRENPEHVQEDGNREAAAIIDMKFKKKKALLEFRCMVEDAVLGNYLLGKPPRSHSPKEAALARSQLKKITLWGVPLLPSKAHEGTDIVLLKFLKAKDYKVHDAFEMLRKTLKWRRDYLADLIQEDGLDPDVGKLVYSNCKDREGRPLYYNVCGAFKNRELPKKLVDLEDLCDQFIRLEVKFMEKGIKELNFKPGGANSIVQIIDLKNSKPPDIKKFRVVSKKTVMMLQDNYPELMHRNIIINVPFWYYAFHTVASKFLSPRCKRKFVFARPAKVTKTLLKFISPENLPVEYGGLYRENDEFFPEDRTSELIVRKNTAGSVRIPVAETGVTMMWDLTVLGWDVSYKEEFIPDDEGSYRVLLQSEKEKKGGEGESMRNSFYISEPGKIVITIDNVTLKNKRVYYRFKTKPTVPMYTVSKE
;
A
#
# COMPACT_ATOMS: atom_id res chain seq x y z
N MET A 1 -45.47 35.52 -44.89
CA MET A 1 -44.75 35.37 -43.61
C MET A 1 -44.48 33.90 -43.43
N GLU A 2 -43.19 33.55 -43.48
CA GLU A 2 -42.67 32.19 -43.35
C GLU A 2 -42.91 31.63 -41.94
N THR A 3 -43.29 30.36 -41.84
CA THR A 3 -43.10 29.60 -40.60
C THR A 3 -42.72 28.16 -40.94
N THR A 4 -41.48 27.85 -40.60
CA THR A 4 -40.74 26.65 -40.94
C THR A 4 -41.13 25.47 -40.04
N PHE A 5 -41.40 24.33 -40.65
CA PHE A 5 -41.53 23.01 -39.99
C PHE A 5 -40.15 22.44 -39.65
N ILE A 6 -39.89 22.07 -38.39
CA ILE A 6 -38.93 21.01 -38.05
C ILE A 6 -39.51 20.15 -36.91
N LYS A 7 -39.79 18.88 -37.24
CA LYS A 7 -40.19 17.82 -36.30
C LYS A 7 -38.98 17.39 -35.46
N HIS A 8 -39.15 17.32 -34.14
CA HIS A 8 -38.28 16.57 -33.23
C HIS A 8 -38.60 15.06 -33.29
N PRO A 9 -37.60 14.17 -33.46
CA PRO A 9 -37.75 12.77 -33.10
C PRO A 9 -36.96 12.46 -31.81
N TYR A 10 -37.68 11.90 -30.83
CA TYR A 10 -37.25 10.89 -29.86
C TYR A 10 -35.79 10.91 -29.38
N ILE A 11 -35.59 11.46 -28.17
CA ILE A 11 -34.41 11.18 -27.34
C ILE A 11 -34.65 9.85 -26.63
N ILE A 12 -33.98 8.80 -27.10
CA ILE A 12 -33.74 7.57 -26.34
C ILE A 12 -32.73 7.92 -25.24
N PRO A 13 -32.96 7.59 -23.95
CA PRO A 13 -31.96 7.81 -22.92
C PRO A 13 -30.75 6.91 -23.21
N ALA A 14 -29.62 7.53 -23.54
CA ALA A 14 -28.36 6.82 -23.73
C ALA A 14 -27.97 6.15 -22.40
N GLU A 15 -27.94 4.81 -22.41
CA GLU A 15 -27.42 3.99 -21.32
C GLU A 15 -26.06 4.53 -20.85
N GLY A 16 -25.95 4.74 -19.54
CA GLY A 16 -24.76 5.25 -18.89
C GLY A 16 -23.55 4.36 -19.16
N ARG A 17 -22.63 4.82 -20.02
CA ARG A 17 -21.37 4.14 -20.27
C ARG A 17 -20.51 4.18 -19.01
N ASN A 18 -20.00 3.01 -18.63
CA ASN A 18 -19.12 2.79 -17.49
C ASN A 18 -17.87 3.68 -17.58
N THR A 19 -17.77 4.70 -16.72
CA THR A 19 -16.52 5.43 -16.48
C THR A 19 -15.60 4.55 -15.64
N MET A 20 -14.41 4.26 -16.16
CA MET A 20 -13.40 3.46 -15.45
C MET A 20 -12.56 4.33 -14.54
N THR A 21 -12.19 3.78 -13.40
CA THR A 21 -11.36 4.46 -12.42
C THR A 21 -9.90 4.06 -12.59
N PRO A 22 -8.94 4.97 -12.35
CA PRO A 22 -7.52 4.67 -12.56
C PRO A 22 -7.02 3.41 -11.86
N SER A 23 -7.59 3.18 -10.69
CA SER A 23 -7.31 2.11 -9.75
C SER A 23 -7.67 0.70 -10.24
N ILE A 24 -8.77 0.55 -10.99
CA ILE A 24 -9.25 -0.77 -11.47
C ILE A 24 -8.34 -1.32 -12.57
N LEU A 25 -7.77 -0.44 -13.40
CA LEU A 25 -6.86 -0.84 -14.47
C LEU A 25 -5.52 -1.38 -13.95
N MET A 26 -5.05 -0.89 -12.80
CA MET A 26 -3.80 -1.40 -12.20
C MET A 26 -3.92 -2.85 -11.71
N VAL A 27 -5.00 -3.16 -11.00
CA VAL A 27 -5.24 -4.47 -10.34
C VAL A 27 -5.30 -5.61 -11.34
N VAL A 28 -5.98 -5.36 -12.45
CA VAL A 28 -6.24 -6.36 -13.47
C VAL A 28 -5.00 -6.45 -14.40
N GLY A 29 -4.21 -5.37 -14.53
CA GLY A 29 -3.02 -5.31 -15.38
C GLY A 29 -1.87 -6.19 -14.93
N PHE A 30 -1.61 -6.20 -13.63
CA PHE A 30 -0.54 -7.02 -13.06
C PHE A 30 -0.85 -8.54 -13.08
N ILE A 31 -2.11 -8.90 -13.28
CA ILE A 31 -2.62 -10.27 -13.14
C ILE A 31 -3.12 -10.83 -14.47
N GLY A 32 -3.37 -9.96 -15.45
CA GLY A 32 -3.98 -10.23 -16.73
C GLY A 32 -3.00 -10.41 -17.88
N PHE A 33 -2.68 -11.66 -18.22
CA PHE A 33 -2.32 -12.14 -19.57
C PHE A 33 -0.83 -12.25 -19.95
N PRO A 34 -0.51 -13.17 -20.90
CA PRO A 34 0.79 -13.83 -20.98
C PRO A 34 1.84 -12.90 -21.55
N PHE A 35 2.97 -12.86 -20.86
CA PHE A 35 4.26 -12.62 -21.49
C PHE A 35 4.74 -13.98 -22.00
N GLU A 36 5.06 -14.11 -23.29
CA GLU A 36 5.80 -15.28 -23.79
C GLU A 36 7.17 -15.27 -23.10
N LEU A 37 7.34 -16.18 -22.15
CA LEU A 37 8.62 -16.55 -21.57
C LEU A 37 8.73 -18.07 -21.58
N PRO A 38 9.96 -18.62 -21.68
CA PRO A 38 10.19 -20.03 -21.94
C PRO A 38 9.51 -20.93 -20.90
N ARG A 39 8.92 -22.02 -21.38
CA ARG A 39 8.30 -23.05 -20.54
C ARG A 39 9.40 -23.78 -19.77
N GLU A 40 9.41 -23.67 -18.45
CA GLU A 40 10.13 -24.61 -17.59
C GLU A 40 9.18 -25.73 -17.16
N ASN A 41 9.57 -26.98 -17.45
CA ASN A 41 8.90 -28.18 -16.98
C ASN A 41 9.20 -28.39 -15.48
N PRO A 42 8.22 -28.77 -14.65
CA PRO A 42 8.50 -29.14 -13.28
C PRO A 42 9.03 -30.57 -13.23
N GLU A 43 10.31 -30.73 -12.92
CA GLU A 43 10.85 -32.01 -12.47
C GLU A 43 10.50 -32.23 -10.99
N HIS A 44 9.92 -33.39 -10.72
CA HIS A 44 9.75 -33.91 -9.37
C HIS A 44 11.13 -34.22 -8.79
N VAL A 45 11.46 -33.65 -7.63
CA VAL A 45 12.57 -34.14 -6.81
C VAL A 45 12.08 -34.29 -5.39
N GLN A 46 11.99 -35.55 -4.98
CA GLN A 46 11.91 -35.97 -3.59
C GLN A 46 13.20 -36.73 -3.33
N GLU A 47 14.18 -36.09 -2.67
CA GLU A 47 15.16 -36.70 -1.76
C GLU A 47 16.22 -35.69 -1.28
N ASP A 48 16.48 -35.80 0.02
CA ASP A 48 17.72 -35.47 0.74
C ASP A 48 18.03 -34.00 1.15
N GLY A 49 17.76 -33.68 2.43
CA GLY A 49 17.97 -32.36 3.02
C GLY A 49 19.43 -31.87 3.03
N ASN A 50 20.41 -32.76 2.81
CA ASN A 50 21.82 -32.38 2.66
C ASN A 50 22.13 -31.78 1.27
N ARG A 51 21.46 -32.26 0.21
CA ARG A 51 21.56 -31.69 -1.14
C ARG A 51 20.88 -30.33 -1.24
N GLU A 52 19.76 -30.15 -0.53
CA GLU A 52 19.04 -28.89 -0.46
C GLU A 52 19.88 -27.80 0.22
N ALA A 53 20.56 -28.12 1.33
CA ALA A 53 21.47 -27.20 2.00
C ALA A 53 22.66 -26.77 1.11
N ALA A 54 23.28 -27.72 0.40
CA ALA A 54 24.36 -27.43 -0.53
C ALA A 54 23.89 -26.55 -1.71
N ALA A 55 22.72 -26.84 -2.28
CA ALA A 55 22.10 -26.02 -3.33
C ALA A 55 21.79 -24.60 -2.84
N ILE A 56 21.33 -24.43 -1.59
CA ILE A 56 21.09 -23.11 -0.98
C ILE A 56 22.41 -22.33 -0.84
N ILE A 57 23.48 -22.98 -0.41
CA ILE A 57 24.81 -22.35 -0.27
C ILE A 57 25.37 -21.93 -1.62
N ASP A 58 25.34 -22.82 -2.62
CA ASP A 58 25.76 -22.52 -3.99
C ASP A 58 24.96 -21.35 -4.58
N MET A 59 23.64 -21.35 -4.41
CA MET A 59 22.79 -20.24 -4.84
C MET A 59 23.11 -18.93 -4.12
N LYS A 60 23.43 -18.96 -2.82
CA LYS A 60 23.90 -17.76 -2.09
C LYS A 60 25.24 -17.27 -2.66
N PHE A 61 26.16 -18.17 -2.97
CA PHE A 61 27.46 -17.82 -3.55
C PHE A 61 27.32 -17.21 -4.94
N LYS A 62 26.53 -17.83 -5.84
CA LYS A 62 26.22 -17.30 -7.18
C LYS A 62 25.63 -15.89 -7.12
N LYS A 63 24.70 -15.64 -6.20
CA LYS A 63 24.09 -14.32 -6.00
C LYS A 63 25.10 -13.27 -5.51
N LYS A 64 26.00 -13.65 -4.59
CA LYS A 64 27.09 -12.77 -4.13
C LYS A 64 28.07 -12.44 -5.26
N LYS A 65 28.45 -13.44 -6.06
CA LYS A 65 29.31 -13.26 -7.23
C LYS A 65 28.67 -12.31 -8.24
N ALA A 66 27.40 -12.51 -8.58
CA ALA A 66 26.67 -11.63 -9.49
C ALA A 66 26.59 -10.19 -8.97
N LEU A 67 26.41 -9.99 -7.65
CA LEU A 67 26.45 -8.65 -7.07
C LEU A 67 27.83 -8.00 -7.20
N LEU A 68 28.91 -8.73 -6.91
CA LEU A 68 30.27 -8.21 -7.04
C LEU A 68 30.59 -7.83 -8.50
N GLU A 69 30.27 -8.69 -9.45
CA GLU A 69 30.45 -8.44 -10.88
C GLU A 69 29.64 -7.21 -11.33
N PHE A 70 28.39 -7.11 -10.86
CA PHE A 70 27.55 -5.97 -11.18
C PHE A 70 28.07 -4.66 -10.59
N ARG A 71 28.61 -4.68 -9.36
CA ARG A 71 29.29 -3.51 -8.77
C ARG A 71 30.46 -3.07 -9.63
N CYS A 72 31.35 -3.99 -10.02
CA CYS A 72 32.50 -3.66 -10.86
C CYS A 72 32.07 -3.03 -12.19
N MET A 73 31.05 -3.58 -12.83
CA MET A 73 30.56 -3.06 -14.11
C MET A 73 29.91 -1.68 -13.99
N VAL A 74 29.14 -1.43 -12.92
CA VAL A 74 28.56 -0.09 -12.65
C VAL A 74 29.67 0.91 -12.34
N GLU A 75 30.67 0.51 -11.55
CA GLU A 75 31.83 1.34 -11.24
C GLU A 75 32.61 1.74 -12.49
N ASP A 76 32.96 0.76 -13.32
CA ASP A 76 33.65 0.99 -14.60
C ASP A 76 32.82 1.92 -15.51
N ALA A 77 31.50 1.73 -15.56
CA ALA A 77 30.62 2.58 -16.36
C ALA A 77 30.51 4.03 -15.87
N VAL A 78 30.58 4.25 -14.55
CA VAL A 78 30.60 5.60 -13.95
C VAL A 78 31.96 6.26 -14.16
N LEU A 79 33.06 5.55 -13.93
CA LEU A 79 34.42 6.08 -14.09
C LEU A 79 34.77 6.31 -15.56
N GLY A 80 34.37 5.39 -16.43
CA GLY A 80 34.53 5.43 -17.88
C GLY A 80 33.52 6.33 -18.61
N ASN A 81 32.60 6.98 -17.88
CA ASN A 81 31.65 7.96 -18.41
C ASN A 81 30.75 7.43 -19.55
N TYR A 82 30.31 6.18 -19.45
CA TYR A 82 29.46 5.54 -20.45
C TYR A 82 28.16 4.97 -19.90
N LEU A 83 27.90 5.07 -18.58
CA LEU A 83 26.67 4.60 -17.95
C LEU A 83 25.41 5.15 -18.64
N LEU A 84 25.37 6.46 -18.96
CA LEU A 84 24.24 7.08 -19.68
C LEU A 84 24.41 7.13 -21.22
N GLY A 85 25.38 6.37 -21.74
CA GLY A 85 25.86 6.46 -23.12
C GLY A 85 27.15 7.28 -23.22
N LYS A 86 27.87 7.15 -24.34
CA LYS A 86 29.09 7.93 -24.57
C LYS A 86 28.71 9.40 -24.83
N PRO A 87 29.47 10.37 -24.30
CA PRO A 87 29.24 11.77 -24.61
C PRO A 87 29.39 11.99 -26.14
N PRO A 88 28.59 12.89 -26.73
CA PRO A 88 28.76 13.31 -28.12
C PRO A 88 30.20 13.73 -28.40
N ARG A 89 30.72 13.38 -29.59
CA ARG A 89 32.07 13.79 -30.02
C ARG A 89 32.24 15.31 -30.14
N SER A 90 31.13 16.06 -30.17
CA SER A 90 31.09 17.52 -30.22
C SER A 90 31.31 18.21 -28.87
N HIS A 91 31.32 17.49 -27.75
CA HIS A 91 31.53 18.11 -26.42
C HIS A 91 32.96 18.65 -26.28
N SER A 92 33.07 19.88 -25.83
CA SER A 92 34.33 20.49 -25.40
C SER A 92 34.94 19.75 -24.20
N PRO A 93 36.26 19.88 -23.94
CA PRO A 93 36.90 19.28 -22.77
C PRO A 93 36.25 19.66 -21.43
N LYS A 94 35.72 20.90 -21.33
CA LYS A 94 35.01 21.40 -20.14
C LYS A 94 33.67 20.68 -19.94
N GLU A 95 32.88 20.51 -20.99
CA GLU A 95 31.59 19.81 -20.94
C GLU A 95 31.78 18.32 -20.62
N ALA A 96 32.80 17.69 -21.19
CA ALA A 96 33.15 16.31 -20.86
C ALA A 96 33.59 16.16 -19.39
N ALA A 97 34.33 17.13 -18.84
CA ALA A 97 34.72 17.14 -17.43
C ALA A 97 33.51 17.34 -16.50
N LEU A 98 32.57 18.22 -16.87
CA LEU A 98 31.34 18.43 -16.12
C LEU A 98 30.46 17.18 -16.11
N ALA A 99 30.25 16.55 -17.26
CA ALA A 99 29.49 15.30 -17.38
C ALA A 99 30.08 14.19 -16.49
N ARG A 100 31.41 14.03 -16.49
CA ARG A 100 32.11 13.09 -15.59
C ARG A 100 31.86 13.39 -14.12
N SER A 101 31.90 14.67 -13.73
CA SER A 101 31.64 15.09 -12.35
C SER A 101 30.21 14.80 -11.91
N GLN A 102 29.24 15.07 -12.79
CA GLN A 102 27.83 14.76 -12.56
C GLN A 102 27.61 13.25 -12.43
N LEU A 103 28.24 12.44 -13.28
CA LEU A 103 28.08 10.98 -13.23
C LEU A 103 28.65 10.37 -11.94
N LYS A 104 29.75 10.90 -11.40
CA LYS A 104 30.28 10.50 -10.09
C LYS A 104 29.33 10.80 -8.92
N LYS A 105 28.37 11.69 -9.12
CA LYS A 105 27.33 12.07 -8.16
C LYS A 105 25.97 11.46 -8.49
N ILE A 106 25.90 10.57 -9.49
CA ILE A 106 24.62 9.99 -9.90
C ILE A 106 24.00 9.18 -8.75
N THR A 107 22.72 9.42 -8.53
CA THR A 107 21.91 8.73 -7.54
C THR A 107 20.72 8.07 -8.22
N LEU A 108 20.21 7.00 -7.61
CA LEU A 108 18.90 6.44 -7.93
C LEU A 108 18.13 6.30 -6.62
N TRP A 109 16.94 6.91 -6.55
CA TRP A 109 16.10 6.90 -5.34
C TRP A 109 16.83 7.44 -4.10
N GLY A 110 17.63 8.50 -4.27
CA GLY A 110 18.45 9.10 -3.21
C GLY A 110 19.73 8.33 -2.85
N VAL A 111 19.97 7.15 -3.46
CA VAL A 111 21.13 6.32 -3.17
C VAL A 111 22.24 6.56 -4.21
N PRO A 112 23.49 6.87 -3.80
CA PRO A 112 24.63 6.96 -4.71
C PRO A 112 24.91 5.63 -5.41
N LEU A 113 25.10 5.66 -6.73
CA LEU A 113 25.38 4.45 -7.50
C LEU A 113 26.88 4.14 -7.67
N LEU A 114 27.78 5.06 -7.30
CA LEU A 114 29.22 4.82 -7.38
C LEU A 114 29.67 3.86 -6.26
N PRO A 115 30.01 2.59 -6.55
CA PRO A 115 30.21 1.58 -5.51
C PRO A 115 31.42 1.83 -4.60
N SER A 116 32.47 2.49 -5.08
CA SER A 116 33.63 2.91 -4.28
C SER A 116 33.30 3.88 -3.15
N LYS A 117 32.15 4.56 -3.18
CA LYS A 117 31.68 5.35 -2.03
C LYS A 117 31.20 4.50 -0.86
N ALA A 118 31.12 3.17 -1.03
CA ALA A 118 30.73 2.20 -0.01
C ALA A 118 29.41 2.55 0.70
N HIS A 119 28.47 3.20 0.01
CA HIS A 119 27.19 3.57 0.59
C HIS A 119 26.35 2.31 0.83
N GLU A 120 25.84 2.16 2.05
CA GLU A 120 25.16 0.93 2.50
C GLU A 120 23.95 0.56 1.63
N GLY A 121 23.30 1.55 1.02
CA GLY A 121 22.15 1.34 0.14
C GLY A 121 22.47 0.97 -1.31
N THR A 122 23.71 1.14 -1.78
CA THR A 122 24.06 0.88 -3.18
C THR A 122 23.79 -0.58 -3.52
N ASP A 123 24.22 -1.50 -2.67
CA ASP A 123 23.97 -2.94 -2.86
C ASP A 123 22.47 -3.27 -2.84
N ILE A 124 21.67 -2.59 -2.02
CA ILE A 124 20.22 -2.81 -1.97
C ILE A 124 19.58 -2.42 -3.29
N VAL A 125 19.97 -1.28 -3.87
CA VAL A 125 19.47 -0.83 -5.18
C VAL A 125 19.93 -1.80 -6.28
N LEU A 126 21.22 -2.14 -6.35
CA LEU A 126 21.74 -3.07 -7.36
C LEU A 126 21.09 -4.45 -7.28
N LEU A 127 20.83 -4.96 -6.08
CA LEU A 127 20.14 -6.24 -5.87
C LEU A 127 18.70 -6.22 -6.41
N LYS A 128 18.03 -5.06 -6.48
CA LYS A 128 16.69 -4.98 -7.08
C LYS A 128 16.73 -5.26 -8.58
N PHE A 129 17.70 -4.70 -9.30
CA PHE A 129 17.92 -4.96 -10.72
C PHE A 129 18.38 -6.39 -10.98
N LEU A 130 19.33 -6.90 -10.20
CA LEU A 130 19.74 -8.31 -10.30
C LEU A 130 18.58 -9.25 -10.07
N LYS A 131 17.81 -9.04 -9.01
CA LYS A 131 16.59 -9.81 -8.79
C LYS A 131 15.69 -9.70 -10.02
N ALA A 132 15.36 -8.51 -10.52
CA ALA A 132 14.47 -8.32 -11.66
C ALA A 132 14.90 -9.08 -12.94
N LYS A 133 16.20 -9.32 -13.12
CA LYS A 133 16.76 -10.05 -14.26
C LYS A 133 17.33 -11.42 -13.89
N ASP A 134 16.81 -12.04 -12.83
CA ASP A 134 17.17 -13.38 -12.37
C ASP A 134 18.70 -13.58 -12.22
N TYR A 135 19.36 -12.54 -11.70
CA TYR A 135 20.80 -12.43 -11.44
C TYR A 135 21.69 -12.49 -12.70
N LYS A 136 21.12 -12.25 -13.89
CA LYS A 136 21.87 -12.00 -15.13
C LYS A 136 22.46 -10.59 -15.10
N VAL A 137 23.77 -10.51 -14.86
CA VAL A 137 24.48 -9.26 -14.58
C VAL A 137 24.37 -8.25 -15.73
N HIS A 138 24.62 -8.68 -16.96
CA HIS A 138 24.54 -7.81 -18.14
C HIS A 138 23.11 -7.26 -18.37
N ASP A 139 22.08 -8.12 -18.25
CA ASP A 139 20.69 -7.70 -18.41
C ASP A 139 20.26 -6.72 -17.31
N ALA A 140 20.73 -6.92 -16.08
CA ALA A 140 20.48 -6.01 -14.95
C ALA A 140 21.12 -4.64 -15.17
N PHE A 141 22.32 -4.61 -15.75
CA PHE A 141 23.01 -3.37 -16.10
C PHE A 141 22.34 -2.62 -17.23
N GLU A 142 21.96 -3.29 -18.31
CA GLU A 142 21.22 -2.65 -19.39
C GLU A 142 19.87 -2.12 -18.92
N MET A 143 19.20 -2.84 -18.00
CA MET A 143 18.00 -2.34 -17.34
C MET A 143 18.29 -1.06 -16.53
N LEU A 144 19.33 -1.06 -15.69
CA LEU A 144 19.73 0.12 -14.90
C LEU A 144 19.98 1.34 -15.80
N ARG A 145 20.70 1.17 -16.91
CA ARG A 145 20.97 2.25 -17.87
C ARG A 145 19.70 2.79 -18.49
N LYS A 146 18.80 1.89 -18.93
CA LYS A 146 17.49 2.27 -19.48
C LYS A 146 16.66 3.03 -18.46
N THR A 147 16.61 2.57 -17.20
CA THR A 147 15.91 3.25 -16.12
C THR A 147 16.48 4.65 -15.89
N LEU A 148 17.80 4.81 -15.77
CA LEU A 148 18.41 6.12 -15.54
C LEU A 148 18.16 7.09 -16.69
N LYS A 149 18.24 6.59 -17.94
CA LYS A 149 17.89 7.37 -19.12
C LYS A 149 16.42 7.78 -19.12
N TRP A 150 15.52 6.83 -18.86
CA TRP A 150 14.09 7.09 -18.79
C TRP A 150 13.74 8.10 -17.71
N ARG A 151 14.32 8.01 -16.50
CA ARG A 151 14.09 8.97 -15.41
C ARG A 151 14.45 10.39 -15.81
N ARG A 152 15.59 10.56 -16.50
CA ARG A 152 16.02 11.85 -17.04
C ARG A 152 15.06 12.35 -18.11
N ASP A 153 14.72 11.52 -19.08
CA ASP A 153 13.92 11.92 -20.24
C ASP A 153 12.44 12.19 -19.83
N TYR A 154 11.92 11.44 -18.85
CA TYR A 154 10.57 11.59 -18.29
C TYR A 154 10.48 12.65 -17.18
N LEU A 155 11.62 13.17 -16.70
CA LEU A 155 11.72 14.06 -15.54
C LEU A 155 11.06 13.47 -14.27
N ALA A 156 11.25 12.16 -14.05
CA ALA A 156 10.63 11.44 -12.94
C ALA A 156 10.99 12.04 -11.57
N ASP A 157 12.24 12.49 -11.39
CA ASP A 157 12.72 13.10 -10.14
C ASP A 157 12.09 14.48 -9.86
N LEU A 158 11.54 15.14 -10.88
CA LEU A 158 10.92 16.48 -10.79
C LEU A 158 9.40 16.43 -10.84
N ILE A 159 8.80 15.23 -10.82
CA ILE A 159 7.36 15.11 -10.95
C ILE A 159 6.69 15.76 -9.73
N GLN A 160 6.03 16.91 -9.98
CA GLN A 160 5.34 17.64 -8.93
C GLN A 160 4.09 16.90 -8.49
N GLU A 161 3.78 17.02 -7.20
CA GLU A 161 2.52 16.54 -6.62
C GLU A 161 1.33 17.37 -7.15
N ASP A 162 1.59 18.59 -7.60
CA ASP A 162 0.62 19.52 -8.19
C ASP A 162 -0.15 18.89 -9.35
N GLY A 163 -1.48 18.98 -9.27
CA GLY A 163 -2.41 18.38 -10.23
C GLY A 163 -2.72 16.89 -10.00
N LEU A 164 -2.29 16.29 -8.89
CA LEU A 164 -3.09 15.20 -8.33
C LEU A 164 -4.40 15.81 -7.85
N ASP A 165 -5.51 15.33 -8.38
CA ASP A 165 -6.82 15.67 -7.88
C ASP A 165 -6.80 15.48 -6.34
N PRO A 166 -7.13 16.52 -5.55
CA PRO A 166 -7.05 16.45 -4.08
C PRO A 166 -7.79 15.25 -3.50
N ASP A 167 -8.83 14.77 -4.19
CA ASP A 167 -9.59 13.60 -3.76
C ASP A 167 -8.87 12.28 -4.08
N VAL A 168 -8.05 12.23 -5.13
CA VAL A 168 -7.15 11.10 -5.40
C VAL A 168 -6.04 11.05 -4.35
N GLY A 169 -5.57 12.21 -3.86
CA GLY A 169 -4.63 12.30 -2.74
C GLY A 169 -5.22 11.82 -1.41
N LYS A 170 -6.49 12.14 -1.12
CA LYS A 170 -7.22 11.70 0.10
C LYS A 170 -7.53 10.20 0.14
N LEU A 171 -7.53 9.52 -1.00
CA LEU A 171 -7.80 8.07 -1.09
C LEU A 171 -6.58 7.20 -0.75
N VAL A 172 -5.47 7.85 -0.37
CA VAL A 172 -4.17 7.24 -0.08
C VAL A 172 -3.84 7.50 1.38
N TYR A 173 -4.09 6.53 2.26
CA TYR A 173 -3.57 6.60 3.62
C TYR A 173 -2.03 6.56 3.56
N SER A 174 -1.36 7.70 3.79
CA SER A 174 0.08 7.85 3.54
C SER A 174 0.98 7.50 4.73
N ASN A 175 0.43 7.36 5.95
CA ASN A 175 1.25 7.23 7.16
C ASN A 175 1.19 5.83 7.80
N CYS A 176 0.47 4.89 7.19
CA CYS A 176 0.38 3.52 7.70
C CYS A 176 1.56 2.66 7.23
N LYS A 177 2.00 1.74 8.08
CA LYS A 177 3.06 0.77 7.76
C LYS A 177 2.61 -0.68 7.96
N ASP A 178 3.17 -1.60 7.18
CA ASP A 178 3.06 -3.03 7.46
C ASP A 178 3.87 -3.41 8.71
N ARG A 179 3.75 -4.67 9.14
CA ARG A 179 4.45 -5.21 10.32
C ARG A 179 5.98 -5.16 10.21
N GLU A 180 6.54 -5.02 9.02
CA GLU A 180 7.97 -4.87 8.78
C GLU A 180 8.38 -3.41 8.45
N GLY A 181 7.49 -2.45 8.70
CA GLY A 181 7.76 -1.02 8.53
C GLY A 181 7.65 -0.51 7.10
N ARG A 182 7.11 -1.30 6.15
CA ARG A 182 6.92 -0.87 4.77
C ARG A 182 5.74 0.08 4.65
N PRO A 183 5.87 1.19 3.89
CA PRO A 183 4.75 2.08 3.67
C PRO A 183 3.61 1.35 2.97
N LEU A 184 2.39 1.62 3.42
CA LEU A 184 1.15 1.13 2.83
C LEU A 184 0.60 2.17 1.88
N TYR A 185 0.15 1.72 0.72
CA TYR A 185 -0.50 2.59 -0.25
C TYR A 185 -1.90 2.05 -0.58
N TYR A 186 -2.92 2.81 -0.25
CA TYR A 186 -4.30 2.41 -0.51
C TYR A 186 -4.81 3.01 -1.81
N ASN A 187 -5.57 2.21 -2.56
CA ASN A 187 -6.18 2.61 -3.80
C ASN A 187 -7.65 2.19 -3.80
N VAL A 188 -8.55 3.13 -3.50
CA VAL A 188 -9.98 2.84 -3.34
C VAL A 188 -10.73 3.07 -4.66
N CYS A 189 -10.92 1.98 -5.41
CA CYS A 189 -11.47 2.02 -6.76
C CYS A 189 -12.93 2.48 -6.83
N GLY A 190 -13.71 2.21 -5.79
CA GLY A 190 -15.16 2.50 -5.76
C GLY A 190 -15.53 3.93 -5.43
N ALA A 191 -14.57 4.80 -5.10
CA ALA A 191 -14.83 6.18 -4.68
C ALA A 191 -15.18 7.11 -5.85
N PHE A 192 -14.84 6.74 -7.08
CA PHE A 192 -15.05 7.59 -8.27
C PHE A 192 -16.49 7.53 -8.83
N LYS A 193 -17.49 7.15 -8.02
CA LYS A 193 -18.89 6.94 -8.45
C LYS A 193 -19.53 8.14 -9.15
N ASN A 194 -19.05 9.37 -8.88
CA ASN A 194 -19.69 10.61 -9.34
C ASN A 194 -18.82 11.46 -10.27
N ARG A 195 -17.66 10.97 -10.72
CA ARG A 195 -16.86 11.69 -11.71
C ARG A 195 -17.07 11.06 -13.08
N GLU A 196 -17.85 11.75 -13.89
CA GLU A 196 -17.65 11.69 -15.32
C GLU A 196 -16.18 12.08 -15.55
N LEU A 197 -15.34 11.16 -16.04
CA LEU A 197 -14.08 11.55 -16.65
C LEU A 197 -14.42 12.70 -17.62
N PRO A 198 -13.65 13.81 -17.63
CA PRO A 198 -14.01 14.99 -18.40
C PRO A 198 -14.51 14.58 -19.78
N LYS A 199 -15.77 14.92 -20.12
CA LYS A 199 -16.42 14.58 -21.39
C LYS A 199 -15.68 15.11 -22.63
N LYS A 200 -14.58 15.85 -22.43
CA LYS A 200 -13.71 16.39 -23.48
C LYS A 200 -12.45 15.55 -23.59
N LEU A 201 -12.40 14.78 -24.69
CA LEU A 201 -11.28 13.96 -25.17
C LEU A 201 -10.99 12.77 -24.24
N VAL A 202 -10.45 11.64 -24.69
CA VAL A 202 -9.04 11.50 -25.05
C VAL A 202 -8.83 10.18 -25.77
N ASP A 203 -7.91 10.17 -26.75
CA ASP A 203 -7.46 8.97 -27.44
C ASP A 203 -7.03 7.88 -26.43
N LEU A 204 -7.03 6.61 -26.83
CA LEU A 204 -6.52 5.51 -26.01
C LEU A 204 -5.08 5.79 -25.55
N GLU A 205 -4.30 6.51 -26.37
CA GLU A 205 -2.94 6.95 -26.06
C GLU A 205 -2.89 7.97 -24.93
N ASP A 206 -3.66 9.06 -25.03
CA ASP A 206 -3.77 10.07 -23.99
C ASP A 206 -4.26 9.49 -22.65
N LEU A 207 -5.18 8.51 -22.72
CA LEU A 207 -5.60 7.75 -21.55
C LEU A 207 -4.41 6.98 -20.95
N CYS A 208 -3.67 6.22 -21.76
CA CYS A 208 -2.48 5.50 -21.27
C CYS A 208 -1.48 6.43 -20.58
N ASP A 209 -1.23 7.61 -21.13
CA ASP A 209 -0.21 8.53 -20.63
C ASP A 209 -0.63 9.19 -19.31
N GLN A 210 -1.90 9.54 -19.16
CA GLN A 210 -2.45 10.01 -17.87
C GLN A 210 -2.29 8.95 -16.77
N PHE A 211 -2.53 7.68 -17.11
CA PHE A 211 -2.39 6.56 -16.19
C PHE A 211 -0.93 6.34 -15.78
N ILE A 212 -0.03 6.30 -16.75
CA ILE A 212 1.41 6.19 -16.51
C ILE A 212 1.88 7.33 -15.60
N ARG A 213 1.45 8.57 -15.88
CA ARG A 213 1.82 9.73 -15.06
C ARG A 213 1.33 9.61 -13.63
N LEU A 214 0.10 9.13 -13.44
CA LEU A 214 -0.46 8.90 -12.11
C LEU A 214 0.34 7.84 -11.34
N GLU A 215 0.66 6.71 -11.97
CA GLU A 215 1.45 5.66 -11.36
C GLU A 215 2.87 6.11 -11.01
N VAL A 216 3.52 6.87 -11.90
CA VAL A 216 4.84 7.44 -11.62
C VAL A 216 4.77 8.36 -10.41
N LYS A 217 3.77 9.25 -10.32
CA LYS A 217 3.59 10.10 -9.13
C LYS A 217 3.47 9.28 -7.84
N PHE A 218 2.69 8.20 -7.87
CA PHE A 218 2.52 7.34 -6.70
C PHE A 218 3.80 6.60 -6.32
N MET A 219 4.52 6.05 -7.31
CA MET A 219 5.79 5.39 -7.06
C MET A 219 6.82 6.36 -6.51
N GLU A 220 6.96 7.55 -7.10
CA GLU A 220 7.91 8.57 -6.63
C GLU A 220 7.57 9.07 -5.22
N LYS A 221 6.28 9.27 -4.90
CA LYS A 221 5.86 9.57 -3.52
C LYS A 221 6.24 8.45 -2.56
N GLY A 222 5.92 7.20 -2.89
CA GLY A 222 6.26 6.06 -2.05
C GLY A 222 7.77 5.86 -1.88
N ILE A 223 8.58 6.15 -2.91
CA ILE A 223 10.04 6.08 -2.84
C ILE A 223 10.60 7.03 -1.77
N LYS A 224 10.02 8.22 -1.59
CA LYS A 224 10.45 9.18 -0.55
C LYS A 224 10.35 8.62 0.87
N GLU A 225 9.46 7.65 1.09
CA GLU A 225 9.25 6.99 2.39
C GLU A 225 10.12 5.73 2.58
N LEU A 226 10.85 5.30 1.55
CA LEU A 226 11.67 4.10 1.60
C LEU A 226 13.01 4.35 2.29
N ASN A 227 13.46 3.35 3.04
CA ASN A 227 14.77 3.31 3.67
C ASN A 227 15.64 2.24 3.01
N PHE A 228 16.62 2.68 2.22
CA PHE A 228 17.60 1.81 1.56
C PHE A 228 18.82 1.49 2.44
N LYS A 229 18.70 1.52 3.78
CA LYS A 229 19.72 0.97 4.69
C LYS A 229 19.48 -0.53 4.95
N PRO A 230 20.49 -1.30 5.37
CA PRO A 230 20.31 -2.68 5.80
C PRO A 230 19.19 -2.81 6.84
N GLY A 231 18.26 -3.74 6.63
CA GLY A 231 17.07 -3.90 7.48
C GLY A 231 15.98 -2.84 7.28
N GLY A 232 16.23 -1.80 6.49
CA GLY A 232 15.25 -0.77 6.16
C GLY A 232 14.15 -1.25 5.20
N ALA A 233 12.98 -0.65 5.34
CA ALA A 233 11.86 -0.85 4.43
C ALA A 233 12.15 -0.23 3.05
N ASN A 234 12.67 -1.04 2.14
CA ASN A 234 13.05 -0.62 0.78
C ASN A 234 12.00 -0.99 -0.29
N SER A 235 10.76 -1.29 0.11
CA SER A 235 9.68 -1.70 -0.80
C SER A 235 8.33 -1.35 -0.22
N ILE A 236 7.32 -1.20 -1.08
CA ILE A 236 5.97 -0.72 -0.77
C ILE A 236 4.98 -1.90 -0.74
N VAL A 237 3.94 -1.80 0.09
CA VAL A 237 2.77 -2.68 0.02
C VAL A 237 1.58 -1.89 -0.51
N GLN A 238 1.00 -2.34 -1.61
CA GLN A 238 -0.18 -1.72 -2.20
C GLN A 238 -1.44 -2.48 -1.78
N ILE A 239 -2.47 -1.75 -1.39
CA ILE A 239 -3.78 -2.27 -1.02
C ILE A 239 -4.80 -1.68 -1.98
N ILE A 240 -5.55 -2.52 -2.67
CA ILE A 240 -6.48 -2.07 -3.70
C ILE A 240 -7.88 -2.53 -3.36
N ASP A 241 -8.76 -1.58 -3.12
CA ASP A 241 -10.13 -1.82 -2.70
C ASP A 241 -11.08 -1.77 -3.89
N LEU A 242 -11.59 -2.95 -4.27
CA LEU A 242 -12.55 -3.14 -5.35
C LEU A 242 -14.01 -3.01 -4.91
N LYS A 243 -14.30 -2.60 -3.66
CA LYS A 243 -15.67 -2.41 -3.17
C LYS A 243 -16.41 -1.45 -4.10
N ASN A 244 -17.59 -1.87 -4.57
CA ASN A 244 -18.42 -1.12 -5.51
C ASN A 244 -17.76 -0.78 -6.87
N SER A 245 -16.67 -1.45 -7.25
CA SER A 245 -16.07 -1.28 -8.58
C SER A 245 -16.93 -1.91 -9.67
N LYS A 246 -17.06 -1.22 -10.81
CA LYS A 246 -17.72 -1.74 -12.00
C LYS A 246 -16.74 -2.58 -12.84
N PRO A 247 -17.21 -3.62 -13.56
CA PRO A 247 -16.37 -4.34 -14.51
C PRO A 247 -15.79 -3.40 -15.58
N PRO A 248 -14.49 -3.50 -15.90
CA PRO A 248 -13.86 -2.69 -16.94
C PRO A 248 -14.24 -3.17 -18.36
N ASP A 249 -14.23 -2.26 -19.35
CA ASP A 249 -14.08 -2.58 -20.78
C ASP A 249 -12.73 -3.28 -21.02
N ILE A 250 -12.78 -4.60 -21.17
CA ILE A 250 -11.64 -5.51 -21.25
C ILE A 250 -10.65 -5.12 -22.38
N LYS A 251 -11.10 -4.57 -23.51
CA LYS A 251 -10.22 -4.27 -24.65
C LYS A 251 -9.35 -3.05 -24.38
N LYS A 252 -9.98 -1.92 -24.02
CA LYS A 252 -9.26 -0.68 -23.65
C LYS A 252 -8.37 -0.92 -22.44
N PHE A 253 -8.91 -1.65 -21.47
CA PHE A 253 -8.21 -2.10 -20.29
C PHE A 253 -6.89 -2.81 -20.61
N ARG A 254 -6.90 -3.78 -21.54
CA ARG A 254 -5.72 -4.59 -21.86
C ARG A 254 -4.57 -3.73 -22.39
N VAL A 255 -4.87 -2.73 -23.22
CA VAL A 255 -3.85 -1.86 -23.82
C VAL A 255 -3.20 -0.97 -22.76
N VAL A 256 -4.01 -0.24 -22.00
CA VAL A 256 -3.53 0.67 -20.94
C VAL A 256 -2.69 -0.11 -19.92
N SER A 257 -3.24 -1.23 -19.45
CA SER A 257 -2.61 -2.01 -18.39
C SER A 257 -1.29 -2.64 -18.79
N LYS A 258 -1.20 -3.14 -20.03
CA LYS A 258 0.06 -3.68 -20.56
C LYS A 258 1.13 -2.59 -20.61
N LYS A 259 0.80 -1.40 -21.14
CA LYS A 259 1.73 -0.26 -21.24
C LYS A 259 2.21 0.16 -19.84
N THR A 260 1.29 0.29 -18.89
CA THR A 260 1.60 0.67 -17.50
C THR A 260 2.45 -0.36 -16.77
N VAL A 261 2.10 -1.65 -16.86
CA VAL A 261 2.88 -2.71 -16.19
C VAL A 261 4.28 -2.81 -16.77
N MET A 262 4.45 -2.72 -18.09
CA MET A 262 5.76 -2.72 -18.72
C MET A 262 6.59 -1.51 -18.24
N MET A 263 6.01 -0.31 -18.22
CA MET A 263 6.66 0.90 -17.70
C MET A 263 7.13 0.71 -16.25
N LEU A 264 6.26 0.17 -15.38
CA LEU A 264 6.60 -0.06 -13.97
C LEU A 264 7.68 -1.14 -13.81
N GLN A 265 7.60 -2.24 -14.55
CA GLN A 265 8.58 -3.32 -14.48
C GLN A 265 9.95 -2.88 -14.99
N ASP A 266 9.99 -2.08 -16.06
CA ASP A 266 11.24 -1.63 -16.67
C ASP A 266 11.96 -0.54 -15.85
N ASN A 267 11.21 0.27 -15.10
CA ASN A 267 11.76 1.46 -14.42
C ASN A 267 11.71 1.43 -12.89
N TYR A 268 10.88 0.57 -12.28
CA TYR A 268 10.71 0.44 -10.83
C TYR A 268 10.92 -1.00 -10.33
N PRO A 269 12.06 -1.64 -10.66
CA PRO A 269 12.28 -3.05 -10.33
C PRO A 269 12.24 -3.31 -8.83
N GLU A 270 11.48 -4.33 -8.42
CA GLU A 270 11.46 -4.84 -7.04
C GLU A 270 11.21 -3.77 -5.96
N LEU A 271 10.49 -2.70 -6.29
CA LEU A 271 9.97 -1.73 -5.33
C LEU A 271 8.62 -2.14 -4.75
N MET A 272 7.84 -2.94 -5.47
CA MET A 272 6.58 -3.50 -4.95
C MET A 272 6.84 -4.83 -4.22
N HIS A 273 6.58 -4.83 -2.91
CA HIS A 273 6.66 -6.02 -2.07
C HIS A 273 5.46 -6.94 -2.28
N ARG A 274 4.26 -6.36 -2.19
CA ARG A 274 2.99 -7.10 -2.24
C ARG A 274 1.85 -6.19 -2.69
N ASN A 275 0.92 -6.78 -3.44
CA ASN A 275 -0.36 -6.20 -3.84
C ASN A 275 -1.48 -6.99 -3.15
N ILE A 276 -2.24 -6.34 -2.28
CA ILE A 276 -3.36 -6.93 -1.54
C ILE A 276 -4.65 -6.36 -2.11
N ILE A 277 -5.41 -7.19 -2.80
CA ILE A 277 -6.64 -6.78 -3.48
C ILE A 277 -7.81 -7.24 -2.61
N ILE A 278 -8.57 -6.27 -2.12
CA ILE A 278 -9.64 -6.47 -1.14
C ILE A 278 -11.01 -6.16 -1.74
N ASN A 279 -12.05 -6.66 -1.09
CA ASN A 279 -13.44 -6.57 -1.57
C ASN A 279 -13.59 -7.06 -3.02
N VAL A 280 -12.84 -8.11 -3.38
CA VAL A 280 -12.78 -8.62 -4.74
C VAL A 280 -14.17 -9.08 -5.19
N PRO A 281 -14.75 -8.50 -6.26
CA PRO A 281 -16.07 -8.85 -6.76
C PRO A 281 -16.02 -10.16 -7.56
N PHE A 282 -17.19 -10.79 -7.76
CA PHE A 282 -17.27 -12.09 -8.45
C PHE A 282 -16.67 -12.07 -9.86
N TRP A 283 -16.93 -11.01 -10.64
CA TRP A 283 -16.40 -10.85 -12.01
C TRP A 283 -14.87 -10.90 -12.06
N TYR A 284 -14.20 -10.41 -11.01
CA TYR A 284 -12.74 -10.42 -10.93
C TYR A 284 -12.20 -11.84 -10.73
N TYR A 285 -12.90 -12.69 -9.97
CA TYR A 285 -12.50 -14.10 -9.80
C TYR A 285 -12.59 -14.87 -11.12
N ALA A 286 -13.63 -14.62 -11.92
CA ALA A 286 -13.74 -15.20 -13.26
C ALA A 286 -12.54 -14.80 -14.14
N PHE A 287 -12.16 -13.52 -14.11
CA PHE A 287 -10.98 -13.00 -14.81
C PHE A 287 -9.66 -13.63 -14.31
N HIS A 288 -9.42 -13.58 -12.99
CA HIS A 288 -8.17 -14.07 -12.38
C HIS A 288 -7.95 -15.56 -12.63
N THR A 289 -9.02 -16.37 -12.63
CA THR A 289 -8.91 -17.82 -12.88
C THR A 289 -8.33 -18.11 -14.27
N VAL A 290 -8.68 -17.30 -15.27
CA VAL A 290 -8.13 -17.42 -16.63
C VAL A 290 -6.70 -16.89 -16.69
N ALA A 291 -6.46 -15.73 -16.09
CA ALA A 291 -5.18 -15.04 -16.25
C ALA A 291 -4.04 -15.60 -15.38
N SER A 292 -4.35 -16.13 -14.19
CA SER A 292 -3.37 -16.68 -13.24
C SER A 292 -2.58 -17.89 -13.78
N LYS A 293 -3.10 -18.60 -14.79
CA LYS A 293 -2.37 -19.70 -15.45
C LYS A 293 -1.09 -19.23 -16.15
N PHE A 294 -1.01 -17.95 -16.51
CA PHE A 294 0.10 -17.36 -17.24
C PHE A 294 1.07 -16.54 -16.37
N LEU A 295 0.81 -16.45 -15.06
CA LEU A 295 1.68 -15.71 -14.16
C LEU A 295 2.83 -16.59 -13.65
N SER A 296 4.05 -16.04 -13.69
CA SER A 296 5.22 -16.70 -13.09
C SER A 296 5.02 -16.92 -11.59
N PRO A 297 5.64 -17.95 -10.97
CA PRO A 297 5.55 -18.19 -9.53
C PRO A 297 5.96 -16.97 -8.70
N ARG A 298 6.95 -16.22 -9.18
CA ARG A 298 7.41 -14.97 -8.57
C ARG A 298 6.34 -13.89 -8.58
N CYS A 299 5.62 -13.73 -9.70
CA CYS A 299 4.51 -12.79 -9.81
C CYS A 299 3.37 -13.20 -8.87
N LYS A 300 2.95 -14.47 -8.90
CA LYS A 300 1.87 -15.01 -8.05
C LYS A 300 2.07 -14.73 -6.56
N ARG A 301 3.29 -14.89 -6.04
CA ARG A 301 3.60 -14.66 -4.62
C ARG A 301 3.40 -13.21 -4.15
N LYS A 302 3.44 -12.24 -5.08
CA LYS A 302 3.23 -10.82 -4.78
C LYS A 302 1.74 -10.46 -4.65
N PHE A 303 0.81 -11.31 -5.06
CA PHE A 303 -0.63 -11.00 -5.01
C PHE A 303 -1.35 -11.74 -3.89
N VAL A 304 -2.24 -11.03 -3.20
CA VAL A 304 -3.15 -11.57 -2.20
C VAL A 304 -4.55 -11.07 -2.51
N PHE A 305 -5.53 -11.96 -2.46
CA PHE A 305 -6.93 -11.63 -2.76
C PHE A 305 -7.82 -11.90 -1.55
N ALA A 306 -8.69 -10.95 -1.24
CA ALA A 306 -9.68 -11.07 -0.18
C ALA A 306 -11.09 -10.78 -0.68
N ARG A 307 -12.01 -11.73 -0.44
CA ARG A 307 -13.45 -11.49 -0.53
C ARG A 307 -13.88 -10.50 0.55
N PRO A 308 -15.00 -9.77 0.37
CA PRO A 308 -15.51 -8.82 1.37
C PRO A 308 -15.52 -9.36 2.81
N ALA A 309 -16.07 -10.56 3.03
CA ALA A 309 -16.13 -11.19 4.35
C ALA A 309 -14.76 -11.59 4.96
N LYS A 310 -13.66 -11.50 4.20
CA LYS A 310 -12.30 -11.89 4.65
C LYS A 310 -11.30 -10.73 4.61
N VAL A 311 -11.74 -9.50 4.33
CA VAL A 311 -10.85 -8.33 4.18
C VAL A 311 -10.04 -8.09 5.45
N THR A 312 -10.70 -7.80 6.57
CA THR A 312 -10.04 -7.52 7.86
C THR A 312 -9.11 -8.65 8.28
N LYS A 313 -9.57 -9.91 8.21
CA LYS A 313 -8.75 -11.08 8.55
C LYS A 313 -7.51 -11.21 7.67
N THR A 314 -7.60 -10.83 6.40
CA THR A 314 -6.47 -10.89 5.46
C THR A 314 -5.48 -9.77 5.72
N LEU A 315 -5.96 -8.54 5.91
CA LEU A 315 -5.11 -7.37 6.16
C LEU A 315 -4.35 -7.48 7.48
N LEU A 316 -4.99 -7.96 8.56
CA LEU A 316 -4.36 -8.16 9.86
C LEU A 316 -3.19 -9.16 9.88
N LYS A 317 -3.03 -9.99 8.84
CA LYS A 317 -1.85 -10.85 8.68
C LYS A 317 -0.59 -10.06 8.34
N PHE A 318 -0.75 -8.90 7.71
CA PHE A 318 0.35 -8.07 7.19
C PHE A 318 0.47 -6.75 7.94
N ILE A 319 -0.63 -6.24 8.50
CA ILE A 319 -0.74 -4.91 9.11
C ILE A 319 -1.15 -5.10 10.57
N SER A 320 -0.56 -4.32 11.48
CA SER A 320 -1.00 -4.34 12.88
C SER A 320 -2.30 -3.55 13.07
N PRO A 321 -3.11 -3.85 14.12
CA PRO A 321 -4.40 -3.19 14.30
C PRO A 321 -4.32 -1.65 14.37
N GLU A 322 -3.31 -1.10 15.03
CA GLU A 322 -3.06 0.35 15.16
C GLU A 322 -2.66 1.04 13.85
N ASN A 323 -2.15 0.28 12.86
CA ASN A 323 -1.79 0.79 11.54
C ASN A 323 -2.84 0.50 10.47
N LEU A 324 -3.87 -0.28 10.80
CA LEU A 324 -4.95 -0.64 9.88
C LEU A 324 -6.09 0.39 10.00
N PRO A 325 -6.55 1.03 8.90
CA PRO A 325 -7.65 1.98 8.95
C PRO A 325 -8.94 1.38 9.51
N VAL A 326 -9.73 2.22 10.18
CA VAL A 326 -10.98 1.83 10.85
C VAL A 326 -12.00 1.21 9.89
N GLU A 327 -12.02 1.65 8.63
CA GLU A 327 -12.89 1.18 7.55
C GLU A 327 -12.59 -0.27 7.16
N TYR A 328 -11.38 -0.74 7.48
CA TYR A 328 -10.93 -2.10 7.24
C TYR A 328 -10.91 -2.95 8.52
N GLY A 329 -11.42 -2.42 9.64
CA GLY A 329 -11.54 -3.11 10.92
C GLY A 329 -10.29 -3.04 11.80
N GLY A 330 -9.44 -2.03 11.58
CA GLY A 330 -8.37 -1.67 12.51
C GLY A 330 -8.74 -0.49 13.42
N LEU A 331 -7.75 0.22 13.93
CA LEU A 331 -7.89 1.35 14.85
C LEU A 331 -7.31 2.66 14.31
N TYR A 332 -6.61 2.65 13.17
CA TYR A 332 -5.96 3.84 12.61
C TYR A 332 -6.96 4.86 12.07
N ARG A 333 -6.84 6.11 12.49
CA ARG A 333 -7.55 7.27 11.92
C ARG A 333 -6.53 8.30 11.44
N GLU A 334 -6.88 9.06 10.41
CA GLU A 334 -6.01 10.12 9.89
C GLU A 334 -6.05 11.37 10.79
N ASN A 335 -4.92 12.05 10.97
CA ASN A 335 -4.79 13.24 11.85
C ASN A 335 -5.32 13.01 13.27
N ASP A 336 -4.99 11.84 13.81
CA ASP A 336 -5.55 11.35 15.05
C ASP A 336 -4.69 11.71 16.27
N GLU A 337 -5.32 11.64 17.44
CA GLU A 337 -4.64 11.84 18.71
C GLU A 337 -3.76 10.65 19.06
N PHE A 338 -4.18 9.43 18.70
CA PHE A 338 -3.38 8.24 18.91
C PHE A 338 -2.33 8.09 17.81
N PHE A 339 -1.11 7.79 18.21
CA PHE A 339 -0.01 7.54 17.29
C PHE A 339 0.24 6.03 17.14
N PRO A 340 0.92 5.58 16.06
CA PRO A 340 1.28 4.17 15.91
C PRO A 340 2.09 3.58 17.06
N GLU A 341 2.76 4.41 17.86
CA GLU A 341 3.49 4.03 19.07
C GLU A 341 2.54 3.61 20.22
N ASP A 342 1.29 4.07 20.20
CA ASP A 342 0.25 3.67 21.15
C ASP A 342 -0.19 2.23 20.85
N ARG A 343 0.54 1.28 21.43
CA ARG A 343 0.39 -0.16 21.15
C ARG A 343 -1.02 -0.66 21.43
N THR A 344 -1.52 -1.49 20.52
CA THR A 344 -2.80 -2.18 20.69
C THR A 344 -2.65 -3.44 21.51
N SER A 345 -3.57 -3.64 22.46
CA SER A 345 -3.75 -4.88 23.21
C SER A 345 -4.83 -5.76 22.60
N GLU A 346 -4.73 -7.08 22.79
CA GLU A 346 -5.69 -8.07 22.30
C GLU A 346 -6.39 -8.80 23.45
N LEU A 347 -7.71 -9.00 23.31
CA LEU A 347 -8.52 -9.88 24.15
C LEU A 347 -9.28 -10.88 23.27
N ILE A 348 -9.29 -12.15 23.66
CA ILE A 348 -10.11 -13.19 23.01
C ILE A 348 -11.32 -13.48 23.88
N VAL A 349 -12.51 -13.14 23.38
CA VAL A 349 -13.78 -13.51 24.00
C VAL A 349 -14.21 -14.86 23.40
N ARG A 350 -14.35 -15.88 24.25
CA ARG A 350 -14.73 -17.23 23.80
C ARG A 350 -16.18 -17.23 23.32
N LYS A 351 -16.55 -18.21 22.51
CA LYS A 351 -17.94 -18.44 22.09
C LYS A 351 -18.87 -18.61 23.30
N ASN A 352 -20.09 -18.09 23.23
CA ASN A 352 -21.12 -18.15 24.28
C ASN A 352 -20.61 -17.71 25.68
N THR A 353 -19.77 -16.67 25.73
CA THR A 353 -19.24 -16.13 26.99
C THR A 353 -19.14 -14.61 26.92
N ALA A 354 -19.18 -13.97 28.08
CA ALA A 354 -18.79 -12.57 28.22
C ALA A 354 -17.30 -12.44 28.55
N GLY A 355 -16.65 -11.45 27.95
CA GLY A 355 -15.31 -11.01 28.29
C GLY A 355 -15.31 -9.54 28.69
N SER A 356 -14.29 -9.09 29.42
CA SER A 356 -14.16 -7.67 29.76
C SER A 356 -12.74 -7.15 29.54
N VAL A 357 -12.65 -5.95 28.99
CA VAL A 357 -11.44 -5.12 29.02
C VAL A 357 -11.51 -4.27 30.28
N ARG A 358 -10.41 -4.19 31.04
CA ARG A 358 -10.33 -3.40 32.27
C ARG A 358 -9.16 -2.43 32.15
N ILE A 359 -9.46 -1.14 32.13
CA ILE A 359 -8.48 -0.07 32.00
C ILE A 359 -8.38 0.59 33.38
N PRO A 360 -7.30 0.36 34.15
CA PRO A 360 -7.11 1.00 35.44
C PRO A 360 -6.81 2.49 35.27
N VAL A 361 -7.33 3.31 36.18
CA VAL A 361 -7.12 4.75 36.18
C VAL A 361 -6.85 5.24 37.61
N ALA A 362 -5.59 5.56 37.89
CA ALA A 362 -5.17 6.03 39.22
C ALA A 362 -5.11 7.56 39.33
N GLU A 363 -4.85 8.25 38.21
CA GLU A 363 -4.68 9.70 38.18
C GLU A 363 -6.03 10.39 38.01
N THR A 364 -6.30 11.39 38.86
CA THR A 364 -7.49 12.25 38.78
C THR A 364 -7.20 13.53 38.02
N GLY A 365 -8.23 14.17 37.46
CA GLY A 365 -8.09 15.41 36.71
C GLY A 365 -7.63 15.21 35.26
N VAL A 366 -7.68 13.97 34.77
CA VAL A 366 -7.34 13.61 33.39
C VAL A 366 -8.57 13.12 32.64
N THR A 367 -8.53 13.23 31.31
CA THR A 367 -9.48 12.56 30.43
C THR A 367 -8.85 11.27 29.94
N MET A 368 -9.44 10.14 30.31
CA MET A 368 -9.10 8.84 29.74
C MET A 368 -9.78 8.68 28.39
N MET A 369 -9.04 8.26 27.37
CA MET A 369 -9.58 7.98 26.04
C MET A 369 -9.19 6.58 25.61
N TRP A 370 -10.12 5.86 24.96
CA TRP A 370 -9.85 4.52 24.44
C TRP A 370 -10.49 4.31 23.07
N ASP A 371 -9.81 3.45 22.31
CA ASP A 371 -10.29 2.89 21.05
C ASP A 371 -10.52 1.40 21.22
N LEU A 372 -11.58 0.87 20.60
CA LEU A 372 -11.88 -0.55 20.60
C LEU A 372 -12.49 -1.02 19.28
N THR A 373 -12.02 -2.16 18.80
CA THR A 373 -12.64 -2.91 17.70
C THR A 373 -12.72 -4.40 18.01
N VAL A 374 -13.90 -4.99 17.88
CA VAL A 374 -14.11 -6.44 17.83
C VAL A 374 -14.09 -6.91 16.37
N LEU A 375 -13.55 -8.08 16.07
CA LEU A 375 -13.51 -8.53 14.67
C LEU A 375 -14.85 -9.13 14.24
N GLY A 376 -15.55 -8.44 13.33
CA GLY A 376 -16.83 -8.89 12.77
C GLY A 376 -17.91 -9.01 13.83
N TRP A 377 -18.16 -7.93 14.58
CA TRP A 377 -19.04 -7.88 15.75
C TRP A 377 -20.40 -8.49 15.42
N ASP A 378 -20.84 -9.41 16.24
CA ASP A 378 -22.23 -9.86 16.38
C ASP A 378 -22.32 -10.11 17.88
N VAL A 379 -22.23 -9.02 18.65
CA VAL A 379 -22.00 -9.04 20.10
C VAL A 379 -22.83 -7.94 20.75
N SER A 380 -23.14 -8.13 22.03
CA SER A 380 -23.60 -7.04 22.89
C SER A 380 -22.39 -6.40 23.56
N TYR A 381 -22.37 -5.08 23.69
CA TYR A 381 -21.30 -4.37 24.39
C TYR A 381 -21.85 -3.30 25.33
N LYS A 382 -21.17 -3.12 26.46
CA LYS A 382 -21.51 -2.17 27.54
C LYS A 382 -20.23 -1.57 28.12
N GLU A 383 -20.26 -0.29 28.48
CA GLU A 383 -19.11 0.40 29.09
C GLU A 383 -19.51 1.06 30.41
N GLU A 384 -18.70 0.86 31.43
CA GLU A 384 -18.93 1.40 32.78
C GLU A 384 -17.62 1.92 33.37
N PHE A 385 -17.71 3.00 34.15
CA PHE A 385 -16.66 3.38 35.09
C PHE A 385 -17.03 2.87 36.49
N ILE A 386 -16.08 2.20 37.12
CA ILE A 386 -16.21 1.65 38.47
C ILE A 386 -15.16 2.36 39.32
N PRO A 387 -15.57 3.30 40.19
CA PRO A 387 -14.68 3.90 41.19
C PRO A 387 -14.04 2.84 42.08
N ASP A 388 -12.85 3.14 42.61
CA ASP A 388 -12.21 2.28 43.62
C ASP A 388 -12.84 2.45 45.01
N ASP A 389 -13.44 3.61 45.28
CA ASP A 389 -14.21 3.85 46.50
C ASP A 389 -15.55 3.09 46.47
N GLU A 390 -15.79 2.25 47.47
CA GLU A 390 -17.01 1.44 47.58
C GLU A 390 -18.27 2.29 47.83
N GLY A 391 -18.10 3.52 48.34
CA GLY A 391 -19.19 4.48 48.53
C GLY A 391 -19.64 5.19 47.25
N SER A 392 -18.80 5.20 46.20
CA SER A 392 -19.07 5.89 44.94
C SER A 392 -19.93 5.05 43.98
N TYR A 393 -20.81 5.72 43.23
CA TYR A 393 -21.69 5.06 42.28
C TYR A 393 -20.97 4.65 41.00
N ARG A 394 -21.32 3.47 40.48
CA ARG A 394 -20.90 3.05 39.13
C ARG A 394 -21.52 3.97 38.09
N VAL A 395 -20.70 4.48 37.17
CA VAL A 395 -21.16 5.38 36.11
C VAL A 395 -21.31 4.56 34.83
N LEU A 396 -22.53 4.50 34.30
CA LEU A 396 -22.79 3.89 33.00
C LEU A 396 -22.33 4.85 31.89
N LEU A 397 -21.27 4.47 31.17
CA LEU A 397 -20.70 5.30 30.09
C LEU A 397 -21.39 5.03 28.76
N GLN A 398 -21.71 3.76 28.52
CA GLN A 398 -22.42 3.31 27.33
C GLN A 398 -23.39 2.20 27.75
N SER A 399 -24.69 2.47 27.54
CA SER A 399 -25.72 1.45 27.74
C SER A 399 -25.47 0.27 26.81
N GLU A 400 -25.94 -0.89 27.25
CA GLU A 400 -25.86 -2.12 26.48
C GLU A 400 -26.41 -1.90 25.06
N LYS A 401 -25.59 -2.25 24.06
CA LYS A 401 -25.92 -2.04 22.65
C LYS A 401 -25.47 -3.24 21.84
N GLU A 402 -26.39 -3.76 21.02
CA GLU A 402 -26.05 -4.77 20.03
C GLU A 402 -25.28 -4.15 18.87
N LYS A 403 -24.20 -4.83 18.45
CA LYS A 403 -23.40 -4.48 17.29
C LYS A 403 -23.48 -5.62 16.29
N LYS A 404 -24.07 -5.33 15.13
CA LYS A 404 -24.34 -6.29 14.06
C LYS A 404 -23.15 -6.50 13.13
N GLY A 405 -23.06 -7.70 12.55
CA GLY A 405 -22.02 -8.07 11.61
C GLY A 405 -22.07 -7.24 10.33
N GLY A 406 -20.94 -6.62 10.00
CA GLY A 406 -20.80 -5.79 8.79
C GLY A 406 -21.10 -4.30 9.02
N GLU A 407 -21.65 -3.95 10.18
CA GLU A 407 -21.66 -2.59 10.73
C GLU A 407 -20.54 -2.46 11.75
N GLY A 408 -19.82 -1.34 11.77
CA GLY A 408 -18.95 -1.03 12.90
C GLY A 408 -17.49 -0.85 12.52
N GLU A 409 -17.20 0.37 12.11
CA GLU A 409 -15.94 1.05 12.38
C GLU A 409 -15.55 0.86 13.85
N SER A 410 -14.25 0.97 14.15
CA SER A 410 -13.78 0.98 15.53
C SER A 410 -14.46 2.09 16.33
N MET A 411 -14.81 1.77 17.57
CA MET A 411 -15.37 2.74 18.51
C MET A 411 -14.26 3.56 19.16
N ARG A 412 -14.56 4.82 19.45
CA ARG A 412 -13.79 5.67 20.36
C ARG A 412 -14.72 6.21 21.43
N ASN A 413 -14.25 6.20 22.67
CA ASN A 413 -14.93 6.91 23.75
C ASN A 413 -13.90 7.54 24.69
N SER A 414 -14.36 8.47 25.53
CA SER A 414 -13.55 9.16 26.50
C SER A 414 -14.35 9.52 27.75
N PHE A 415 -13.68 9.54 28.90
CA PHE A 415 -14.31 9.85 30.17
C PHE A 415 -13.36 10.67 31.05
N TYR A 416 -13.90 11.71 31.70
CA TYR A 416 -13.15 12.52 32.66
C TYR A 416 -13.09 11.82 34.00
N ILE A 417 -11.91 11.81 34.60
CA ILE A 417 -11.61 11.01 35.79
C ILE A 417 -11.55 11.95 36.99
N SER A 418 -12.64 12.04 37.74
CA SER A 418 -12.72 12.84 38.98
C SER A 418 -12.18 12.10 40.19
N GLU A 419 -12.18 10.76 40.16
CA GLU A 419 -11.71 9.90 41.24
C GLU A 419 -11.03 8.64 40.65
N PRO A 420 -10.11 7.97 41.39
CA PRO A 420 -9.49 6.73 40.95
C PRO A 420 -10.50 5.59 40.75
N GLY A 421 -10.21 4.70 39.81
CA GLY A 421 -11.08 3.58 39.50
C GLY A 421 -10.64 2.81 38.26
N LYS A 422 -11.60 2.22 37.56
CA LYS A 422 -11.37 1.49 36.32
C LYS A 422 -12.52 1.63 35.34
N ILE A 423 -12.16 1.71 34.06
CA ILE A 423 -13.13 1.58 32.97
C ILE A 423 -13.25 0.11 32.62
N VAL A 424 -14.47 -0.41 32.63
CA VAL A 424 -14.80 -1.79 32.29
C VAL A 424 -15.65 -1.81 31.04
N ILE A 425 -15.12 -2.42 29.99
CA ILE A 425 -15.84 -2.64 28.74
C ILE A 425 -16.20 -4.11 28.68
N THR A 426 -17.48 -4.41 28.83
CA THR A 426 -18.01 -5.78 28.79
C THR A 426 -18.51 -6.09 27.40
N ILE A 427 -18.10 -7.24 26.87
CA ILE A 427 -18.44 -7.73 25.54
C ILE A 427 -19.05 -9.10 25.71
N ASP A 428 -20.35 -9.22 25.44
CA ASP A 428 -21.05 -10.49 25.47
C ASP A 428 -21.09 -11.12 24.08
N ASN A 429 -20.40 -12.26 23.94
CA ASN A 429 -20.31 -13.02 22.71
C ASN A 429 -21.30 -14.18 22.72
N VAL A 430 -22.50 -13.91 22.23
CA VAL A 430 -23.57 -14.90 22.03
C VAL A 430 -23.35 -15.80 20.80
N THR A 431 -22.24 -15.65 20.08
CA THR A 431 -21.97 -16.42 18.86
C THR A 431 -21.17 -17.70 19.12
N LEU A 432 -21.28 -18.63 18.18
CA LEU A 432 -20.55 -19.91 18.19
C LEU A 432 -19.05 -19.79 17.83
N LYS A 433 -18.55 -18.58 17.57
CA LYS A 433 -17.14 -18.34 17.20
C LYS A 433 -16.49 -17.44 18.24
N ASN A 434 -15.21 -17.68 18.52
CA ASN A 434 -14.43 -16.75 19.33
C ASN A 434 -14.34 -15.39 18.64
N LYS A 435 -14.47 -14.33 19.42
CA LYS A 435 -14.30 -12.95 18.95
C LYS A 435 -12.95 -12.44 19.45
N ARG A 436 -12.24 -11.75 18.56
CA ARG A 436 -11.00 -11.05 18.89
C ARG A 436 -11.32 -9.58 19.05
N VAL A 437 -10.81 -8.99 20.12
CA VAL A 437 -11.02 -7.61 20.51
C VAL A 437 -9.64 -6.95 20.52
N TYR A 438 -9.51 -5.85 19.81
CA TYR A 438 -8.34 -5.00 19.82
C TYR A 438 -8.71 -3.69 20.49
N TYR A 439 -7.88 -3.25 21.43
CA TYR A 439 -8.12 -2.01 22.15
C TYR A 439 -6.82 -1.29 22.49
N ARG A 440 -6.88 0.02 22.58
CA ARG A 440 -5.80 0.88 23.06
C ARG A 440 -6.40 2.02 23.86
N PHE A 441 -5.63 2.60 24.76
CA PHE A 441 -6.10 3.69 25.61
C PHE A 441 -4.92 4.58 25.99
N LYS A 442 -5.24 5.82 26.36
CA LYS A 442 -4.28 6.78 26.90
C LYS A 442 -4.97 7.83 27.76
N THR A 443 -4.19 8.42 28.66
CA THR A 443 -4.62 9.57 29.45
C THR A 443 -4.21 10.87 28.75
N LYS A 444 -5.00 11.91 29.00
CA LYS A 444 -4.70 13.27 28.57
C LYS A 444 -4.93 14.24 29.72
N PRO A 445 -4.03 15.21 29.94
CA PRO A 445 -4.29 16.31 30.86
C PRO A 445 -5.56 17.05 30.42
N THR A 446 -6.51 17.22 31.33
CA THR A 446 -7.69 18.04 31.08
C THR A 446 -7.32 19.48 31.40
N VAL A 447 -7.11 20.33 30.39
CA VAL A 447 -6.97 21.76 30.60
C VAL A 447 -8.35 22.31 30.99
N PRO A 448 -8.53 22.90 32.19
CA PRO A 448 -9.81 23.45 32.58
C PRO A 448 -10.18 24.59 31.64
N MET A 449 -11.41 24.59 31.09
CA MET A 449 -11.90 25.65 30.19
C MET A 449 -11.94 27.06 30.83
N TYR A 450 -11.70 27.18 32.14
CA TYR A 450 -11.79 28.45 32.87
C TYR A 450 -10.49 29.26 32.87
N THR A 451 -9.40 28.77 32.27
CA THR A 451 -8.17 29.54 32.03
C THR A 451 -8.16 30.11 30.60
N VAL A 452 -9.27 30.69 30.16
CA VAL A 452 -9.20 31.80 29.21
C VAL A 452 -8.87 33.01 30.06
N SER A 453 -7.62 33.43 29.98
CA SER A 453 -7.07 34.63 30.60
C SER A 453 -8.05 35.79 30.43
N LYS A 454 -8.45 36.39 31.56
CA LYS A 454 -8.91 37.78 31.58
C LYS A 454 -7.75 38.63 31.05
N GLU A 455 -7.83 39.01 29.79
CA GLU A 455 -7.21 40.25 29.31
C GLU A 455 -8.14 41.43 29.60
#